data_AF-A0A8X6H3M9-F1
#
_entry.id   AF-A0A8X6H3M9-F1
#
_cell.length_a   1.000
_cell.length_b   1.000
_cell.length_c   1.000
_cell.angle_alpha   90.00
_cell.angle_beta   90.00
_cell.angle_gamma   90.00
#
_symmetry.space_group_name_H-M   'P 1'
#
loop_
_entity.id
_entity.type
_entity.pdbx_description
1 polymer ?
#
loop_
_entity_poly.entity_id
_entity_poly.type
_entity_poly.pdbx_seq_one_letter_code
_entity_poly.pdbx_strand_id
1 'polypeptide(L)'
;MQHFKSSVRFNSGRYEVEFPWKRDKQELNDNFSVAENRAKSLAKRFIRNPTLFKQYFEILKEYESQGIIERVFQTEKPTDRAVFYLPHQAVFRQESLTTKMRIVFDASSHEDGQLALNECIWPGANLNPNIFHLLIYFRLNTIAITADIERAFLQISLRDEDRDAVRFLFPELESNQTNPCKFQVYRFKRVMFGVNVNPFLLSATIKYHIEKCREQYPAATEMLDTCLYVDDVISGAENISKP
;
A
#
# COMPACT_ATOMS: atom_id res chain seq x y z
N MET A 1 -13.72 6.39 11.31
CA MET A 1 -13.74 7.72 10.64
C MET A 1 -13.31 8.85 11.56
N GLN A 2 -13.90 9.01 12.75
CA GLN A 2 -13.53 10.10 13.68
C GLN A 2 -12.04 10.12 14.04
N HIS A 3 -11.48 8.98 14.47
CA HIS A 3 -10.05 8.85 14.76
C HIS A 3 -9.16 9.25 13.56
N PHE A 4 -9.47 8.72 12.36
CA PHE A 4 -8.79 9.10 11.11
C PHE A 4 -8.81 10.61 10.86
N LYS A 5 -9.98 11.26 10.94
CA LYS A 5 -10.10 12.71 10.71
C LYS A 5 -9.30 13.54 11.71
N SER A 6 -9.15 13.07 12.96
CA SER A 6 -8.34 13.75 13.98
C SER A 6 -6.83 13.55 13.81
N SER A 7 -6.40 12.48 13.13
CA SER A 7 -4.99 12.15 13.00
C SER A 7 -4.40 12.40 11.61
N VAL A 8 -5.22 12.46 10.55
CA VAL A 8 -4.73 12.74 9.20
C VAL A 8 -4.09 14.14 9.11
N ARG A 9 -2.92 14.21 8.49
CA ARG A 9 -2.19 15.46 8.25
C ARG A 9 -1.98 15.66 6.76
N PHE A 10 -1.81 16.90 6.32
CA PHE A 10 -1.42 17.20 4.95
C PHE A 10 -0.05 17.87 4.96
N ASN A 11 0.99 17.12 4.61
CA ASN A 11 2.38 17.51 4.71
C ASN A 11 3.05 17.35 3.35
N SER A 12 3.76 18.39 2.88
CA SER A 12 4.57 18.35 1.66
C SER A 12 3.83 17.81 0.43
N GLY A 13 2.59 18.26 0.23
CA GLY A 13 1.75 17.88 -0.92
C GLY A 13 1.11 16.50 -0.81
N ARG A 14 1.16 15.84 0.35
CA ARG A 14 0.59 14.49 0.55
C ARG A 14 -0.14 14.38 1.87
N TYR A 15 -1.16 13.53 1.89
CA TYR A 15 -1.77 13.12 3.14
C TYR A 15 -0.84 12.15 3.88
N GLU A 16 -0.75 12.32 5.19
CA GLU A 16 -0.03 11.47 6.10
C GLU A 16 -1.00 10.86 7.10
N VAL A 17 -0.98 9.53 7.19
CA VAL A 17 -1.92 8.72 7.98
C VAL A 17 -1.16 7.81 8.93
N GLU A 18 -1.84 7.37 9.98
CA GLU A 18 -1.34 6.39 10.96
C GLU A 18 -2.18 5.11 10.90
N PHE A 19 -1.60 4.00 11.34
CA PHE A 19 -2.34 2.76 11.47
C PHE A 19 -3.29 2.82 12.68
N PRO A 20 -4.57 2.42 12.50
CA PRO A 20 -5.50 2.32 13.62
C PRO A 20 -5.26 1.01 14.37
N TRP A 21 -4.28 1.00 15.28
CA TRP A 21 -3.92 -0.16 16.09
C TRP A 21 -5.10 -0.61 16.98
N LYS A 22 -5.39 -1.92 17.01
CA LYS A 22 -6.41 -2.54 17.87
C LYS A 22 -5.93 -2.76 19.30
N ARG A 23 -4.64 -3.03 19.42
CA ARG A 23 -3.94 -3.55 20.60
C ARG A 23 -2.75 -2.66 20.90
N ASP A 24 -2.06 -2.95 22.00
CA ASP A 24 -0.76 -2.34 22.22
C ASP A 24 0.19 -2.74 21.07
N LYS A 25 0.90 -1.76 20.54
CA LYS A 25 1.91 -1.96 19.48
C LYS A 25 2.99 -2.95 19.92
N GLN A 26 3.23 -3.07 21.23
CA GLN A 26 4.22 -3.97 21.81
C GLN A 26 3.81 -5.45 21.79
N GLU A 27 2.53 -5.77 21.57
CA GLU A 27 2.08 -7.17 21.42
C GLU A 27 2.50 -7.79 20.08
N LEU A 28 2.87 -6.96 19.10
CA LEU A 28 3.27 -7.42 17.78
C LEU A 28 4.74 -7.87 17.79
N ASN A 29 4.95 -9.17 17.62
CA ASN A 29 6.28 -9.72 17.37
C ASN A 29 6.76 -9.43 15.95
N ASP A 30 8.07 -9.37 15.76
CA ASP A 30 8.65 -8.80 14.55
C ASP A 30 8.51 -9.66 13.27
N ASN A 31 8.19 -10.95 13.40
CA ASN A 31 8.08 -11.89 12.28
C ASN A 31 9.38 -12.00 11.43
N PHE A 32 10.54 -11.67 12.03
CA PHE A 32 11.82 -11.64 11.34
C PHE A 32 12.23 -13.02 10.82
N SER A 33 12.12 -14.08 11.63
CA SER A 33 12.58 -15.42 11.21
C SER A 33 11.78 -15.96 10.02
N VAL A 34 10.47 -15.71 9.95
CA VAL A 34 9.64 -16.08 8.80
C VAL A 34 10.04 -15.29 7.56
N ALA A 35 10.17 -13.95 7.68
CA ALA A 35 10.60 -13.10 6.58
C ALA A 35 11.99 -13.49 6.07
N GLU A 36 12.93 -13.81 6.96
CA GLU A 36 14.30 -14.21 6.62
C GLU A 36 14.31 -15.54 5.86
N ASN A 37 13.56 -16.55 6.31
CA ASN A 37 13.45 -17.84 5.62
C ASN A 37 12.87 -17.69 4.21
N ARG A 38 11.88 -16.81 4.04
CA ARG A 38 11.30 -16.46 2.74
C ARG A 38 12.30 -15.71 1.86
N ALA A 39 13.06 -14.78 2.42
CA ALA A 39 14.10 -14.03 1.73
C ALA A 39 15.26 -14.94 1.27
N LYS A 40 15.73 -15.88 2.11
CA LYS A 40 16.72 -16.91 1.74
C LYS A 40 16.25 -17.75 0.54
N SER A 41 14.98 -18.14 0.55
CA SER A 41 14.37 -18.89 -0.55
C SER A 41 14.27 -18.06 -1.83
N LEU A 42 13.89 -16.78 -1.71
CA LEU A 42 13.86 -15.83 -2.82
C LEU A 42 15.25 -15.62 -3.42
N ALA A 43 16.29 -15.54 -2.59
CA ALA A 43 17.67 -15.37 -3.03
C ALA A 43 18.16 -16.57 -3.86
N LYS A 44 17.87 -17.80 -3.43
CA LYS A 44 18.13 -19.02 -4.23
C LYS A 44 17.41 -18.98 -5.58
N ARG A 45 16.19 -18.44 -5.61
CA ARG A 45 15.41 -18.28 -6.85
C ARG A 45 16.02 -17.20 -7.77
N PHE A 46 16.55 -16.12 -7.22
CA PHE A 46 17.25 -15.08 -7.98
C PHE A 46 18.51 -15.61 -8.66
N ILE A 47 19.30 -16.45 -7.98
CA ILE A 47 20.48 -17.10 -8.58
C ILE A 47 20.08 -17.96 -9.80
N ARG A 48 18.98 -18.72 -9.67
CA ARG A 48 18.47 -19.59 -10.74
C ARG A 48 17.78 -18.82 -11.87
N ASN A 49 17.30 -17.61 -11.61
CA ASN A 49 16.59 -16.77 -12.57
C ASN A 49 17.06 -15.31 -12.48
N PRO A 50 18.17 -14.97 -13.15
CA PRO A 50 18.72 -13.60 -13.16
C PRO A 50 17.75 -12.56 -13.72
N THR A 51 16.88 -12.93 -14.66
CA THR A 51 15.85 -12.03 -15.20
C THR A 51 14.85 -11.61 -14.13
N LEU A 52 14.42 -12.55 -13.27
CA LEU A 52 13.55 -12.24 -12.13
C LEU A 52 14.26 -11.29 -11.17
N PHE A 53 15.52 -11.54 -10.84
CA PHE A 53 16.29 -10.64 -9.97
C PHE A 53 16.34 -9.22 -10.53
N LYS A 54 16.68 -9.08 -11.81
CA LYS A 54 16.75 -7.77 -12.48
C LYS A 54 15.43 -7.01 -12.40
N GLN A 55 14.32 -7.66 -12.73
CA GLN A 55 12.99 -7.04 -12.65
C GLN A 55 12.64 -6.64 -11.21
N TYR A 56 12.96 -7.49 -10.22
CA TYR A 56 12.72 -7.19 -8.80
C TYR A 56 13.51 -5.98 -8.33
N PHE A 57 14.80 -5.95 -8.69
CA PHE A 57 15.71 -4.89 -8.34
C PHE A 57 15.32 -3.56 -8.99
N GLU A 58 14.90 -3.57 -10.25
CA GLU A 58 14.41 -2.38 -10.96
C GLU A 58 13.17 -1.77 -10.27
N ILE A 59 12.20 -2.60 -9.85
CA ILE A 59 11.02 -2.12 -9.10
C ILE A 59 11.42 -1.51 -7.76
N LEU A 60 12.29 -2.16 -6.98
CA LEU A 60 12.71 -1.63 -5.69
C LEU A 60 13.54 -0.35 -5.84
N LYS A 61 14.36 -0.25 -6.89
CA LYS A 61 15.12 0.96 -7.21
C LYS A 61 14.18 2.12 -7.58
N GLU A 62 13.10 1.85 -8.32
CA GLU A 62 12.06 2.84 -8.60
C GLU A 62 11.33 3.28 -7.32
N TYR A 63 11.00 2.32 -6.44
CA TYR A 63 10.37 2.63 -5.15
C TYR A 63 11.26 3.52 -4.29
N GLU A 64 12.55 3.24 -4.25
CA GLU A 64 13.51 4.05 -3.49
C GLU A 64 13.68 5.45 -4.11
N SER A 65 13.79 5.57 -5.43
CA SER A 65 13.94 6.87 -6.10
C SER A 65 12.72 7.77 -5.96
N GLN A 66 11.52 7.18 -5.85
CA GLN A 66 10.26 7.90 -5.59
C GLN A 66 10.01 8.16 -4.10
N GLY A 67 10.90 7.71 -3.21
CA GLY A 67 10.74 7.81 -1.77
C GLY A 67 9.52 7.04 -1.25
N ILE A 68 9.17 5.92 -1.91
CA ILE A 68 8.15 4.97 -1.46
C ILE A 68 8.71 4.08 -0.36
N ILE A 69 9.96 3.66 -0.50
CA ILE A 69 10.71 2.90 0.50
C ILE A 69 12.00 3.64 0.87
N GLU A 70 12.56 3.28 2.02
CA GLU A 70 13.90 3.71 2.43
C GLU A 70 14.65 2.56 3.09
N ARG A 71 15.99 2.61 3.01
CA ARG A 71 16.86 1.68 3.74
C ARG A 71 16.75 1.94 5.23
N VAL A 72 16.72 0.87 6.02
CA VAL A 72 16.86 0.93 7.48
C VAL A 72 18.30 0.62 7.84
N PHE A 73 18.96 1.52 8.55
CA PHE A 73 20.33 1.30 9.01
C PHE A 73 20.37 0.45 10.28
N GLN A 74 21.40 -0.39 10.46
CA GLN A 74 21.52 -1.30 11.62
C GLN A 74 21.53 -0.58 12.98
N THR A 75 21.85 0.71 13.00
CA THR A 75 21.79 1.58 14.18
C THR A 75 20.36 1.90 14.62
N GLU A 76 19.37 1.74 13.74
CA GLU A 76 17.95 1.97 14.02
C GLU A 76 17.31 0.73 14.66
N LYS A 77 17.51 0.57 15.97
CA LYS A 77 16.76 -0.36 16.83
C LYS A 77 15.71 0.42 17.61
N PRO A 78 14.51 0.67 17.04
CA PRO A 78 13.47 1.36 17.77
C PRO A 78 13.03 0.50 18.95
N THR A 79 13.08 1.07 20.16
CA THR A 79 12.57 0.43 21.38
C THR A 79 11.09 0.71 21.61
N ASP A 80 10.59 1.82 21.04
CA ASP A 80 9.26 2.36 21.36
C ASP A 80 8.29 2.28 20.18
N ARG A 81 8.59 1.46 19.16
CA ARG A 81 7.76 1.30 17.95
C ARG A 81 7.51 -0.17 17.65
N ALA A 82 6.34 -0.48 17.11
CA ALA A 82 6.09 -1.78 16.51
C ALA A 82 7.06 -2.00 15.35
N VAL A 83 7.77 -3.12 15.37
CA VAL A 83 8.64 -3.57 14.29
C VAL A 83 7.98 -4.80 13.69
N PHE A 84 7.86 -4.86 12.37
CA PHE A 84 7.33 -6.04 11.69
C PHE A 84 7.97 -6.22 10.31
N TYR A 85 8.40 -7.45 10.02
CA TYR A 85 9.02 -7.84 8.77
C TYR A 85 8.01 -8.61 7.91
N LEU A 86 7.66 -8.01 6.78
CA LEU A 86 6.74 -8.55 5.80
C LEU A 86 7.49 -9.48 4.84
N PRO A 87 7.11 -10.76 4.76
CA PRO A 87 7.51 -11.60 3.65
C PRO A 87 6.98 -11.03 2.34
N HIS A 88 7.71 -11.25 1.26
CA HIS A 88 7.32 -10.76 -0.05
C HIS A 88 7.66 -11.73 -1.17
N GLN A 89 6.91 -11.64 -2.26
CA GLN A 89 7.07 -12.51 -3.43
C GLN A 89 6.68 -11.80 -4.74
N ALA A 90 7.25 -12.29 -5.84
CA ALA A 90 6.85 -11.85 -7.18
C ALA A 90 5.57 -12.56 -7.62
N VAL A 91 4.59 -11.78 -8.06
CA VAL A 91 3.38 -12.24 -8.73
C VAL A 91 3.41 -11.77 -10.18
N PHE A 92 3.19 -12.68 -11.12
CA PHE A 92 3.17 -12.37 -12.54
C PHE A 92 1.73 -12.31 -13.04
N ARG A 93 1.39 -11.24 -13.75
CA ARG A 93 0.12 -11.13 -14.48
C ARG A 93 0.44 -11.14 -15.95
N GLN A 94 0.32 -12.31 -16.58
CA GLN A 94 0.68 -12.51 -18.00
C GLN A 94 -0.15 -11.62 -18.94
N GLU A 95 -1.36 -11.22 -18.52
CA GLU A 95 -2.27 -10.35 -19.27
C GLU A 95 -2.08 -8.85 -19.00
N SER A 96 -1.15 -8.45 -18.10
CA SER A 96 -0.94 -7.03 -17.80
C SER A 96 -0.18 -6.33 -18.92
N LEU A 97 -0.81 -5.28 -19.47
CA LEU A 97 -0.23 -4.42 -20.52
C LEU A 97 0.95 -3.56 -20.01
N THR A 98 0.98 -3.21 -18.71
CA THR A 98 1.89 -2.20 -18.15
C THR A 98 3.05 -2.78 -17.35
N THR A 99 2.83 -3.83 -16.54
CA THR A 99 3.92 -4.46 -15.77
C THR A 99 3.67 -5.95 -15.58
N LYS A 100 4.51 -6.78 -16.20
CA LYS A 100 4.36 -8.25 -16.16
C LYS A 100 4.58 -8.86 -14.77
N MET A 101 5.23 -8.14 -13.84
CA MET A 101 5.56 -8.59 -12.50
C MET A 101 5.25 -7.51 -11.45
N ARG A 102 4.65 -7.91 -10.33
CA ARG A 102 4.44 -7.07 -9.14
C ARG A 102 5.01 -7.75 -7.91
N ILE A 103 5.48 -6.95 -6.96
CA ILE A 103 5.90 -7.42 -5.65
C ILE A 103 4.71 -7.35 -4.70
N VAL A 104 4.35 -8.47 -4.09
CA VAL A 104 3.28 -8.55 -3.08
C VAL A 104 3.92 -8.82 -1.73
N PHE A 105 3.46 -8.08 -0.73
CA PHE A 105 3.87 -8.20 0.67
C PHE A 105 2.74 -8.83 1.49
N ASP A 106 3.11 -9.74 2.39
CA ASP A 106 2.16 -10.53 3.16
C ASP A 106 2.12 -10.06 4.62
N ALA A 107 1.13 -9.22 4.95
CA ALA A 107 0.88 -8.75 6.31
C ALA A 107 0.05 -9.71 7.17
N SER A 108 -0.33 -10.86 6.61
CA SER A 108 -1.02 -11.94 7.33
C SER A 108 -0.08 -13.05 7.79
N SER A 109 1.15 -13.08 7.26
CA SER A 109 2.18 -14.04 7.68
C SER A 109 2.62 -13.79 9.12
N HIS A 110 2.74 -14.86 9.90
CA HIS A 110 3.22 -14.84 11.29
C HIS A 110 3.85 -16.20 11.62
N GLU A 111 4.59 -16.26 12.73
CA GLU A 111 5.02 -17.52 13.34
C GLU A 111 3.86 -18.19 14.09
N ASP A 112 3.90 -19.51 14.22
CA ASP A 112 2.87 -20.26 14.93
C ASP A 112 2.69 -19.73 16.36
N GLY A 113 1.45 -19.34 16.70
CA GLY A 113 1.10 -18.78 18.00
C GLY A 113 1.41 -17.30 18.18
N GLN A 114 1.91 -16.60 17.15
CA GLN A 114 2.14 -15.16 17.15
C GLN A 114 1.05 -14.39 16.39
N LEU A 115 0.93 -13.09 16.64
CA LEU A 115 -0.02 -12.23 15.93
C LEU A 115 0.55 -11.76 14.59
N ALA A 116 -0.28 -11.73 13.56
CA ALA A 116 0.01 -11.05 12.31
C ALA A 116 -0.26 -9.53 12.41
N LEU A 117 0.39 -8.76 11.54
CA LEU A 117 0.15 -7.31 11.44
C LEU A 117 -1.33 -6.99 11.17
N ASN A 118 -1.97 -7.74 10.26
CA ASN A 118 -3.39 -7.58 9.95
C ASN A 118 -4.33 -7.86 11.13
N GLU A 119 -3.91 -8.68 12.10
CA GLU A 119 -4.69 -8.95 13.31
C GLU A 119 -4.60 -7.80 14.31
N CYS A 120 -3.45 -7.12 14.35
CA CYS A 120 -3.18 -5.99 15.23
C CYS A 120 -3.75 -4.65 14.74
N ILE A 121 -4.16 -4.56 13.46
CA ILE A 121 -4.70 -3.33 12.87
C ILE A 121 -6.21 -3.44 12.63
N TRP A 122 -6.97 -2.38 12.96
CA TRP A 122 -8.38 -2.25 12.60
C TRP A 122 -8.51 -2.13 11.08
N PRO A 123 -9.19 -3.06 10.39
CA PRO A 123 -9.33 -3.01 8.92
C PRO A 123 -10.14 -1.79 8.44
N GLY A 124 -10.89 -1.15 9.35
CA GLY A 124 -11.77 -0.04 9.02
C GLY A 124 -13.09 -0.52 8.38
N ALA A 125 -13.99 0.44 8.14
CA ALA A 125 -15.25 0.19 7.47
C ALA A 125 -15.05 0.23 5.95
N ASN A 126 -15.85 -0.53 5.19
CA ASN A 126 -15.92 -0.34 3.75
C ASN A 126 -16.62 1.00 3.45
N LEU A 127 -15.90 1.93 2.84
CA LEU A 127 -16.41 3.27 2.51
C LEU A 127 -16.77 3.41 1.02
N ASN A 128 -16.54 2.36 0.22
CA ASN A 128 -16.87 2.37 -1.19
C ASN A 128 -18.39 2.30 -1.38
N PRO A 129 -18.94 3.03 -2.37
CA PRO A 129 -20.33 2.90 -2.76
C PRO A 129 -20.61 1.51 -3.31
N ASN A 130 -21.89 1.17 -3.42
CA ASN A 130 -22.30 -0.10 -3.99
C ASN A 130 -21.95 -0.13 -5.49
N ILE A 131 -21.09 -1.05 -5.89
CA ILE A 131 -20.65 -1.21 -7.28
C ILE A 131 -21.80 -1.44 -8.26
N PHE A 132 -22.88 -2.12 -7.85
CA PHE A 132 -24.05 -2.31 -8.71
C PHE A 132 -24.75 -0.98 -9.02
N HIS A 133 -24.84 -0.08 -8.04
CA HIS A 133 -25.42 1.24 -8.25
C HIS A 133 -24.58 2.04 -9.24
N LEU A 134 -23.25 2.03 -9.07
CA LEU A 134 -22.31 2.67 -10.00
C LEU A 134 -22.47 2.15 -11.44
N LEU A 135 -22.54 0.83 -11.61
CA LEU A 135 -22.67 0.22 -12.94
C LEU A 135 -24.01 0.54 -13.60
N ILE A 136 -25.09 0.65 -12.83
CA ILE A 136 -26.39 1.08 -13.34
C ILE A 136 -26.32 2.56 -13.75
N TYR A 137 -25.81 3.42 -12.87
CA TYR A 137 -25.66 4.85 -13.15
C TYR A 137 -24.81 5.09 -14.41
N PHE A 138 -23.69 4.39 -14.54
CA PHE A 138 -22.84 4.41 -15.74
C PHE A 138 -23.59 4.01 -17.01
N ARG A 139 -24.45 2.98 -16.94
CA ARG A 139 -25.21 2.49 -18.10
C ARG A 139 -26.43 3.31 -18.47
N LEU A 140 -27.01 4.06 -17.54
CA LEU A 140 -28.18 4.89 -17.78
C LEU A 140 -27.83 6.19 -18.52
N ASN A 141 -26.56 6.61 -18.46
CA ASN A 141 -26.07 7.81 -19.12
C ASN A 141 -25.61 7.52 -20.55
N THR A 142 -25.80 8.49 -21.44
CA THR A 142 -25.38 8.40 -22.86
C THR A 142 -23.88 8.55 -23.03
N ILE A 143 -23.23 9.29 -22.13
CA ILE A 143 -21.80 9.53 -22.11
C ILE A 143 -21.20 8.89 -20.85
N ALA A 144 -20.21 8.04 -21.05
CA ALA A 144 -19.44 7.41 -19.98
C ALA A 144 -18.24 8.29 -19.60
N ILE A 145 -18.03 8.51 -18.30
CA ILE A 145 -16.86 9.19 -17.76
C ILE A 145 -16.12 8.21 -16.85
N THR A 146 -14.86 7.93 -17.18
CA THR A 146 -13.98 7.11 -16.35
C THR A 146 -12.67 7.83 -16.09
N ALA A 147 -12.16 7.72 -14.87
CA ALA A 147 -10.82 8.17 -14.52
C ALA A 147 -10.19 7.20 -13.52
N ASP A 148 -8.86 7.11 -13.52
CA ASP A 148 -8.09 6.28 -12.60
C ASP A 148 -7.12 7.16 -11.81
N ILE A 149 -7.04 6.95 -10.50
CA ILE A 149 -6.05 7.64 -9.66
C ILE A 149 -4.76 6.81 -9.70
N GLU A 150 -3.82 7.25 -10.54
CA GLU A 150 -2.56 6.54 -10.70
C GLU A 150 -1.83 6.32 -9.36
N ARG A 151 -1.58 5.04 -9.04
CA ARG A 151 -0.85 4.59 -7.84
C ARG A 151 -1.45 5.17 -6.54
N ALA A 152 -2.78 5.22 -6.44
CA ALA A 152 -3.51 5.93 -5.39
C ALA A 152 -2.99 5.68 -3.96
N PHE A 153 -2.75 4.41 -3.57
CA PHE A 153 -2.21 4.06 -2.25
C PHE A 153 -0.84 4.70 -1.99
N LEU A 154 0.05 4.67 -2.99
CA LEU A 154 1.41 5.21 -2.89
C LEU A 154 1.43 6.74 -2.80
N GLN A 155 0.30 7.41 -3.09
CA GLN A 155 0.18 8.86 -2.91
C GLN A 155 0.06 9.26 -1.43
N ILE A 156 -0.29 8.30 -0.55
CA ILE A 156 -0.52 8.51 0.88
C ILE A 156 0.74 8.13 1.67
N SER A 157 1.23 9.04 2.50
CA SER A 157 2.36 8.83 3.40
C SER A 157 1.91 8.10 4.66
N LEU A 158 2.76 7.19 5.13
CA LEU A 158 2.64 6.60 6.46
C LEU A 158 3.47 7.43 7.45
N ARG A 159 2.90 7.69 8.63
CA ARG A 159 3.58 8.36 9.73
C ARG A 159 4.85 7.62 10.13
N ASP A 160 5.88 8.39 10.50
CA ASP A 160 7.20 7.89 10.88
C ASP A 160 7.13 6.81 11.97
N GLU A 161 6.20 6.93 12.93
CA GLU A 161 6.04 6.00 14.05
C GLU A 161 5.56 4.61 13.63
N ASP A 162 4.89 4.49 12.49
CA ASP A 162 4.31 3.23 12.01
C ASP A 162 5.12 2.58 10.88
N ARG A 163 6.11 3.28 10.31
CA ARG A 163 6.92 2.75 9.19
C ARG A 163 7.71 1.49 9.55
N ASP A 164 8.07 1.33 10.82
CA ASP A 164 8.81 0.15 11.26
C ASP A 164 7.95 -1.13 11.29
N ALA A 165 6.62 -0.99 11.27
CA ALA A 165 5.67 -2.10 11.13
C ALA A 165 5.52 -2.59 9.67
N VAL A 166 6.24 -2.00 8.72
CA VAL A 166 6.20 -2.38 7.29
C VAL A 166 7.62 -2.52 6.73
N ARG A 167 8.49 -3.20 7.48
CA ARG A 167 9.85 -3.56 7.06
C ARG A 167 9.84 -4.80 6.16
N PHE A 168 10.89 -4.99 5.37
CA PHE A 168 11.12 -6.23 4.62
C PHE A 168 12.61 -6.44 4.33
N LEU A 169 12.97 -7.69 3.98
CA LEU A 169 14.35 -8.13 3.79
C LEU A 169 14.64 -8.41 2.31
N PHE A 170 15.50 -7.59 1.69
CA PHE A 170 15.94 -7.84 0.32
C PHE A 170 17.33 -8.51 0.32
N PRO A 171 17.50 -9.67 -0.34
CA PRO A 171 18.79 -10.36 -0.39
C PRO A 171 19.80 -9.60 -1.25
N GLU A 172 21.00 -9.39 -0.71
CA GLU A 172 22.13 -8.85 -1.46
C GLU A 172 22.86 -10.00 -2.17
N LEU A 173 22.88 -9.95 -3.51
CA LEU A 173 23.64 -10.91 -4.31
C LEU A 173 25.06 -10.37 -4.51
N GLU A 174 26.03 -10.90 -3.77
CA GLU A 174 27.44 -10.69 -4.07
C GLU A 174 27.88 -11.61 -5.22
N SER A 175 28.71 -11.09 -6.13
CA SER A 175 29.07 -11.72 -7.41
C SER A 175 29.68 -13.13 -7.32
N ASN A 176 30.10 -13.58 -6.14
CA ASN A 176 30.83 -14.82 -5.91
C ASN A 176 30.30 -15.69 -4.76
N GLN A 177 29.14 -15.37 -4.16
CA GLN A 177 28.59 -16.19 -3.07
C GLN A 177 27.55 -17.18 -3.57
N THR A 178 27.79 -18.48 -3.36
CA THR A 178 26.83 -19.56 -3.60
C THR A 178 25.64 -19.54 -2.65
N ASN A 179 25.68 -18.72 -1.59
CA ASN A 179 24.58 -18.57 -0.63
C ASN A 179 24.59 -17.14 -0.03
N PRO A 180 23.74 -16.21 -0.52
CA PRO A 180 23.69 -14.86 0.03
C PRO A 180 23.07 -14.89 1.44
N CYS A 181 23.89 -14.63 2.46
CA CYS A 181 23.45 -14.52 3.86
C CYS A 181 23.32 -13.05 4.33
N LYS A 182 23.48 -12.08 3.42
CA LYS A 182 23.30 -10.65 3.74
C LYS A 182 21.97 -10.15 3.18
N PHE A 183 21.26 -9.39 4.02
CA PHE A 183 20.00 -8.75 3.66
C PHE A 183 20.11 -7.26 3.92
N GLN A 184 19.67 -6.46 2.94
CA GLN A 184 19.36 -5.07 3.16
C GLN A 184 17.92 -4.97 3.67
N VAL A 185 17.75 -4.31 4.81
CA VAL A 185 16.43 -4.01 5.36
C VAL A 185 15.89 -2.74 4.71
N TYR A 186 14.66 -2.79 4.23
CA TYR A 186 13.91 -1.63 3.76
C TYR A 186 12.64 -1.47 4.59
N ARG A 187 12.08 -0.27 4.62
CA ARG A 187 10.73 0.00 5.14
C ARG A 187 9.94 0.89 4.20
N PHE A 188 8.62 0.75 4.20
CA PHE A 188 7.73 1.63 3.44
C PHE A 188 7.51 2.97 4.16
N LYS A 189 7.50 4.03 3.36
CA LYS A 189 7.10 5.40 3.77
C LYS A 189 5.68 5.74 3.35
N ARG A 190 5.07 4.89 2.53
CA ARG A 190 3.75 5.08 1.93
C ARG A 190 2.83 3.93 2.29
N VAL A 191 1.53 4.16 2.15
CA VAL A 191 0.54 3.09 2.23
C VAL A 191 0.73 2.16 1.01
N MET A 192 1.00 0.89 1.28
CA MET A 192 1.30 -0.13 0.27
C MET A 192 0.09 -1.03 -0.04
N PHE A 193 0.23 -2.01 -0.93
CA PHE A 193 -0.76 -3.09 -1.00
C PHE A 193 -0.36 -4.22 -0.04
N GLY A 194 -1.36 -4.94 0.51
CA GLY A 194 -1.14 -6.14 1.33
C GLY A 194 -1.52 -6.02 2.81
N VAL A 195 -1.77 -4.79 3.31
CA VAL A 195 -2.33 -4.59 4.66
C VAL A 195 -3.84 -4.35 4.56
N ASN A 196 -4.61 -5.01 5.42
CA ASN A 196 -6.07 -5.04 5.37
C ASN A 196 -6.74 -3.67 5.55
N VAL A 197 -6.08 -2.72 6.23
CA VAL A 197 -6.62 -1.38 6.49
C VAL A 197 -6.47 -0.43 5.32
N ASN A 198 -5.59 -0.76 4.36
CA ASN A 198 -5.19 0.18 3.33
C ASN A 198 -6.37 0.63 2.44
N PRO A 199 -7.32 -0.25 2.05
CA PRO A 199 -8.53 0.20 1.35
C PRO A 199 -9.32 1.25 2.13
N PHE A 200 -9.46 1.08 3.45
CA PHE A 200 -10.10 2.08 4.30
C PHE A 200 -9.31 3.39 4.33
N LEU A 201 -7.98 3.34 4.51
CA LEU A 201 -7.13 4.54 4.54
C LEU A 201 -7.22 5.32 3.22
N LEU A 202 -7.23 4.62 2.09
CA LEU A 202 -7.39 5.25 0.78
C LEU A 202 -8.74 5.95 0.66
N SER A 203 -9.85 5.22 0.84
CA SER A 203 -11.19 5.79 0.70
C SER A 203 -11.43 6.91 1.73
N ALA A 204 -10.94 6.78 2.96
CA ALA A 204 -11.07 7.82 3.98
C ALA A 204 -10.29 9.08 3.62
N THR A 205 -9.08 8.92 3.06
CA THR A 205 -8.25 10.05 2.60
C THR A 205 -8.91 10.77 1.44
N ILE A 206 -9.43 10.05 0.44
CA ILE A 206 -10.12 10.64 -0.71
C ILE A 206 -11.37 11.39 -0.24
N LYS A 207 -12.21 10.78 0.60
CA LYS A 207 -13.40 11.45 1.16
C LYS A 207 -13.04 12.71 1.96
N TYR A 208 -11.99 12.64 2.77
CA TYR A 208 -11.51 13.80 3.52
C TYR A 208 -11.00 14.92 2.59
N HIS A 209 -10.37 14.57 1.48
CA HIS A 209 -9.96 15.55 0.47
C HIS A 209 -11.18 16.19 -0.24
N ILE A 210 -12.15 15.37 -0.65
CA ILE A 210 -13.40 15.83 -1.29
C ILE A 210 -14.15 16.79 -0.37
N GLU A 211 -14.28 16.46 0.93
CA GLU A 211 -14.91 17.35 1.91
C GLU A 211 -14.22 18.71 2.00
N LYS A 212 -12.88 18.76 1.93
CA LYS A 212 -12.13 20.02 1.93
C LYS A 212 -12.31 20.85 0.67
N CYS A 213 -12.51 20.21 -0.47
CA CYS A 213 -12.67 20.88 -1.76
C CYS A 213 -14.13 21.26 -2.06
N ARG A 214 -15.07 20.91 -1.18
CA ARG A 214 -16.52 21.05 -1.41
C ARG A 214 -16.95 22.50 -1.65
N GLU A 215 -16.39 23.45 -0.92
CA GLU A 215 -16.73 24.87 -1.09
C GLU A 215 -16.22 25.42 -2.43
N GLN A 216 -15.07 24.94 -2.89
CA GLN A 216 -14.45 25.42 -4.12
C GLN A 216 -15.03 24.74 -5.38
N TYR A 217 -15.39 23.46 -5.29
CA TYR A 217 -15.83 22.65 -6.43
C TYR A 217 -17.08 21.79 -6.09
N PRO A 218 -18.22 22.40 -5.73
CA PRO A 218 -19.37 21.68 -5.20
C PRO A 218 -19.88 20.57 -6.13
N ALA A 219 -20.10 20.87 -7.41
CA ALA A 219 -20.59 19.91 -8.40
C ALA A 219 -19.63 18.71 -8.59
N ALA A 220 -18.32 18.97 -8.70
CA ALA A 220 -17.33 17.90 -8.83
C ALA A 220 -17.26 17.04 -7.57
N THR A 221 -17.35 17.64 -6.39
CA THR A 221 -17.31 16.89 -5.13
C THR A 221 -18.56 16.04 -4.91
N GLU A 222 -19.73 16.49 -5.36
CA GLU A 222 -20.97 15.70 -5.30
C GLU A 222 -20.91 14.48 -6.24
N MET A 223 -20.41 14.68 -7.46
CA MET A 223 -20.18 13.57 -8.39
C MET A 223 -19.17 12.57 -7.79
N LEU A 224 -18.01 13.04 -7.32
CA LEU A 224 -16.96 12.15 -6.81
C LEU A 224 -17.39 11.37 -5.57
N ASP A 225 -18.18 11.95 -4.67
CA ASP A 225 -18.63 11.25 -3.44
C ASP A 225 -19.53 10.03 -3.76
N THR A 226 -20.20 10.04 -4.91
CA THR A 226 -21.11 8.98 -5.34
C THR A 226 -20.51 8.05 -6.40
N CYS A 227 -19.52 8.52 -7.17
CA CYS A 227 -18.99 7.85 -8.36
C CYS A 227 -17.61 7.19 -8.18
N LEU A 228 -16.96 7.34 -7.01
CA LEU A 228 -15.65 6.74 -6.74
C LEU A 228 -15.75 5.32 -6.18
N TYR A 229 -15.07 4.37 -6.81
CA TYR A 229 -14.87 3.01 -6.32
C TYR A 229 -13.38 2.72 -6.14
N VAL A 230 -12.90 2.71 -4.90
CA VAL A 230 -11.47 2.59 -4.58
C VAL A 230 -10.66 3.72 -5.24
N ASP A 231 -9.94 3.43 -6.33
CA ASP A 231 -9.12 4.33 -7.14
C ASP A 231 -9.77 4.70 -8.48
N ASP A 232 -10.86 4.04 -8.87
CA ASP A 232 -11.58 4.30 -10.12
C ASP A 232 -12.74 5.29 -9.92
N VAL A 233 -12.82 6.31 -10.77
CA VAL A 233 -14.02 7.14 -10.95
C VAL A 233 -14.85 6.54 -12.08
N ILE A 234 -16.11 6.23 -11.79
CA ILE A 234 -17.08 5.70 -12.75
C ILE A 234 -18.34 6.57 -12.69
N SER A 235 -18.51 7.44 -13.68
CA SER A 235 -19.63 8.38 -13.79
C SER A 235 -20.22 8.38 -15.20
N GLY A 236 -21.25 9.18 -15.42
CA GLY A 236 -21.82 9.42 -16.74
C GLY A 236 -22.61 10.72 -16.80
N ALA A 237 -22.85 11.17 -18.03
CA ALA A 237 -23.61 12.39 -18.33
C ALA A 237 -24.59 12.16 -19.49
N GLU A 238 -25.68 12.94 -19.52
CA GLU A 238 -26.66 12.90 -20.62
C GLU A 238 -26.20 13.72 -21.85
N ASN A 239 -25.35 14.73 -21.65
CA ASN A 239 -24.83 15.61 -22.68
C ASN A 239 -23.45 16.18 -22.32
N ILE A 240 -22.73 16.71 -23.31
CA ILE A 240 -21.35 17.22 -23.14
C ILE A 240 -21.33 18.55 -22.36
N SER A 241 -22.44 19.29 -22.32
CA SER A 241 -22.52 20.63 -21.73
C SER A 241 -22.83 20.64 -20.23
N LYS A 242 -23.25 19.52 -19.65
CA LYS A 242 -23.48 19.32 -18.21
C LYS A 242 -22.93 17.96 -17.76
N PRO A 243 -21.61 17.87 -17.49
CA PRO A 243 -21.02 16.72 -16.80
C PRO A 243 -21.39 16.69 -15.32
#